data_AF-A0A0M9BQZ3-F1
#
_entry.id   AF-A0A0M9BQZ3-F1
#
_cell.length_a   1.000
_cell.length_b   1.000
_cell.length_c   1.000
_cell.angle_alpha   90.00
_cell.angle_beta   90.00
_cell.angle_gamma   90.00
#
_symmetry.space_group_name_H-M   'P 1'
#
loop_
_entity.id
_entity.type
_entity.pdbx_description
1 polymer ?
#
loop_
_entity_poly.entity_id
_entity_poly.type
_entity_poly.pdbx_seq_one_letter_code
_entity_poly.pdbx_strand_id
1 'polypeptide(L)'
;SDCTFIGTDIGLRFKSARGRGGVVEDIQVERIYMKDIIMEAISFSFFYANQEGSARGSDLSQEVSEETPVFRDIRISDVVCAGAETALLLSGLPEMPLDGLVIQGYTVTAHNGVQCAHAKHLRIAEMTAQITEGPLIHLHQCKGAELEAIEGVGADGRLLMVTGHESAGIVCRESDADTEGRQISVGPEVRSGVMIRR
;
A
#
# COMPACT_ATOMS: atom_id res chain seq x y z
N SER A 1 13.39 -12.99 8.52
CA SER A 1 12.74 -13.98 7.67
C SER A 1 12.13 -15.08 8.53
N ASP A 2 11.35 -15.99 7.94
CA ASP A 2 10.92 -17.26 8.57
C ASP A 2 10.16 -17.07 9.88
N CYS A 3 9.26 -16.07 9.90
CA CYS A 3 8.48 -15.72 11.09
C CYS A 3 7.02 -16.11 10.93
N THR A 4 6.42 -16.47 12.06
CA THR A 4 4.98 -16.73 12.19
C THR A 4 4.37 -15.76 13.19
N PHE A 5 3.31 -15.05 12.79
CA PHE A 5 2.53 -14.14 13.64
C PHE A 5 1.10 -14.66 13.78
N ILE A 6 0.61 -14.83 15.01
CA ILE A 6 -0.72 -15.36 15.29
C ILE A 6 -1.41 -14.49 16.34
N GLY A 7 -2.59 -13.96 16.02
CA GLY A 7 -3.41 -13.19 16.98
C GLY A 7 -2.80 -11.84 17.38
N THR A 8 -1.78 -11.36 16.66
CA THR A 8 -1.12 -10.08 16.95
C THR A 8 -1.93 -8.91 16.40
N ASP A 9 -1.78 -7.75 17.03
CA ASP A 9 -2.39 -6.50 16.55
C ASP A 9 -2.05 -6.19 15.09
N ILE A 10 -0.76 -6.17 14.75
CA ILE A 10 -0.23 -5.86 13.41
C ILE A 10 0.87 -6.87 13.10
N GLY A 11 0.93 -7.36 11.85
CA GLY A 11 1.97 -8.29 11.41
C GLY A 11 3.34 -7.62 11.27
N LEU A 12 3.54 -6.87 10.18
CA LEU A 12 4.74 -6.05 9.95
C LEU A 12 4.41 -4.58 10.18
N ARG A 13 5.13 -3.93 11.10
CA ARG A 13 4.86 -2.52 11.47
C ARG A 13 6.09 -1.64 11.30
N PHE A 14 5.96 -0.66 10.41
CA PHE A 14 6.90 0.43 10.19
C PHE A 14 6.25 1.73 10.64
N LYS A 15 6.85 2.42 11.60
CA LYS A 15 6.26 3.65 12.16
C LYS A 15 7.30 4.72 12.40
N SER A 16 6.93 5.95 12.11
CA SER A 16 7.64 7.15 12.54
C SER A 16 6.66 8.33 12.59
N ALA A 17 7.17 9.54 12.80
CA ALA A 17 6.42 10.77 12.66
C ALA A 17 7.37 11.94 12.39
N ARG A 18 6.82 13.05 11.89
CA ARG A 18 7.52 14.35 11.89
C ARG A 18 8.07 14.66 13.29
N GLY A 19 9.23 15.29 13.37
CA GLY A 19 9.92 15.54 14.65
C GLY A 19 10.86 14.41 15.08
N ARG A 20 10.90 13.28 14.36
CA ARG A 20 11.77 12.13 14.68
C ARG A 20 13.00 12.05 13.81
N GLY A 21 12.89 12.50 12.56
CA GLY A 21 13.94 12.33 11.57
C GLY A 21 14.29 10.87 11.36
N GLY A 22 15.55 10.67 10.96
CA GLY A 22 16.12 9.35 10.74
C GLY A 22 15.75 8.74 9.40
N VAL A 23 16.47 7.68 9.06
CA VAL A 23 16.33 6.94 7.81
C VAL A 23 16.10 5.48 8.12
N VAL A 24 15.09 4.89 7.48
CA VAL A 24 14.86 3.45 7.43
C VAL A 24 14.99 3.03 5.98
N GLU A 25 16.07 2.31 5.68
CA GLU A 25 16.38 1.85 4.33
C GLU A 25 17.03 0.46 4.35
N ASP A 26 17.11 -0.17 3.17
CA ASP A 26 17.72 -1.49 2.96
C ASP A 26 17.10 -2.59 3.85
N ILE A 27 15.76 -2.61 3.91
CA ILE A 27 15.03 -3.62 4.68
C ILE A 27 14.58 -4.76 3.76
N GLN A 28 14.94 -5.99 4.12
CA GLN A 28 14.44 -7.20 3.48
C GLN A 28 13.66 -8.06 4.47
N VAL A 29 12.42 -8.37 4.13
CA VAL A 29 11.54 -9.28 4.85
C VAL A 29 11.10 -10.38 3.90
N GLU A 30 11.21 -11.63 4.33
CA GLU A 30 10.89 -12.79 3.49
C GLU A 30 10.33 -13.95 4.31
N ARG A 31 9.46 -14.75 3.68
CA ARG A 31 8.87 -15.98 4.25
C ARG A 31 8.15 -15.72 5.57
N ILE A 32 7.05 -14.99 5.49
CA ILE A 32 6.24 -14.62 6.65
C ILE A 32 4.88 -15.30 6.57
N TYR A 33 4.51 -15.98 7.65
CA TYR A 33 3.16 -16.51 7.83
C TYR A 33 2.42 -15.70 8.90
N MET A 34 1.19 -15.31 8.60
CA MET A 34 0.33 -14.55 9.50
C MET A 34 -1.05 -15.21 9.57
N LYS A 35 -1.64 -15.21 10.75
CA LYS A 35 -3.00 -15.70 10.96
C LYS A 35 -3.71 -14.88 12.05
N ASP A 36 -4.98 -14.58 11.81
CA ASP A 36 -5.85 -13.89 12.76
C ASP A 36 -5.23 -12.56 13.24
N ILE A 37 -4.69 -11.76 12.31
CA ILE A 37 -4.16 -10.43 12.63
C ILE A 37 -5.33 -9.48 12.92
N ILE A 38 -5.25 -8.73 14.02
CA ILE A 38 -6.41 -7.94 14.49
C ILE A 38 -6.62 -6.70 13.62
N MET A 39 -5.54 -6.03 13.21
CA MET A 39 -5.57 -4.82 12.39
C MET A 39 -4.86 -5.08 11.05
N GLU A 40 -3.75 -4.42 10.76
CA GLU A 40 -3.09 -4.52 9.46
C GLU A 40 -2.10 -5.69 9.39
N ALA A 41 -2.13 -6.46 8.31
CA ALA A 41 -1.09 -7.45 8.04
C ALA A 41 0.28 -6.77 7.84
N ILE A 42 0.31 -5.69 7.06
CA ILE A 42 1.48 -4.85 6.83
C ILE A 42 1.07 -3.39 6.98
N SER A 43 1.79 -2.63 7.80
CA SER A 43 1.49 -1.22 8.11
C SER A 43 2.73 -0.35 8.01
N PHE A 44 2.63 0.72 7.23
CA PHE A 44 3.53 1.88 7.23
C PHE A 44 2.73 3.11 7.64
N SER A 45 3.07 3.71 8.78
CA SER A 45 2.36 4.90 9.28
C SER A 45 3.34 5.95 9.78
N PHE A 46 3.36 7.11 9.11
CA PHE A 46 4.27 8.22 9.42
C PHE A 46 3.57 9.39 10.11
N PHE A 47 2.36 9.16 10.61
CA PHE A 47 1.54 10.15 11.29
C PHE A 47 1.29 9.75 12.76
N TYR A 48 1.10 10.74 13.63
CA TYR A 48 0.60 10.48 14.98
C TYR A 48 -0.88 10.09 14.91
N ALA A 49 -1.23 8.99 15.58
CA ALA A 49 -2.60 8.44 15.65
C ALA A 49 -3.69 9.44 16.11
N ASN A 50 -3.30 10.58 16.69
CA ASN A 50 -4.22 11.51 17.35
C ASN A 50 -4.43 12.83 16.61
N GLN A 51 -3.81 13.06 15.45
CA GLN A 51 -3.81 14.40 14.81
C GLN A 51 -4.46 14.49 13.42
N GLU A 52 -4.55 13.42 12.63
CA GLU A 52 -4.83 13.58 11.19
C GLU A 52 -6.08 12.88 10.65
N GLY A 53 -7.00 12.44 11.52
CA GLY A 53 -8.43 12.25 11.20
C GLY A 53 -8.82 11.23 10.13
N SER A 54 -7.88 10.60 9.42
CA SER A 54 -8.14 9.59 8.40
C SER A 54 -7.05 8.52 8.39
N ALA A 55 -7.42 7.29 8.00
CA ALA A 55 -6.46 6.19 7.79
C ALA A 55 -5.38 6.53 6.74
N ARG A 56 -5.65 7.51 5.87
CA ARG A 56 -4.75 7.97 4.80
C ARG A 56 -3.75 9.03 5.25
N GLY A 57 -3.89 9.58 6.45
CA GLY A 57 -3.13 10.74 6.91
C GLY A 57 -3.64 12.06 6.34
N SER A 58 -2.75 13.07 6.28
CA SER A 58 -3.00 14.40 5.73
C SER A 58 -2.27 14.65 4.42
N ASP A 59 -2.95 15.34 3.50
CA ASP A 59 -2.36 15.85 2.26
C ASP A 59 -1.63 17.19 2.44
N LEU A 60 -1.58 17.71 3.68
CA LEU A 60 -0.87 18.95 4.00
C LEU A 60 0.63 18.67 4.10
N SER A 61 1.34 19.12 3.07
CA SER A 61 2.79 19.12 3.02
C SER A 61 3.39 20.09 4.04
N GLN A 62 4.51 19.69 4.66
CA GLN A 62 5.32 20.53 5.54
C GLN A 62 6.74 20.73 4.97
N GLU A 63 7.46 21.71 5.52
CA GLU A 63 8.86 21.93 5.15
C GLU A 63 9.71 20.73 5.57
N VAL A 64 10.54 20.24 4.64
CA VAL A 64 11.44 19.11 4.91
C VAL A 64 12.61 19.59 5.76
N SER A 65 12.87 18.88 6.86
CA SER A 65 14.00 19.13 7.76
C SER A 65 14.69 17.82 8.15
N GLU A 66 15.75 17.90 8.95
CA GLU A 66 16.40 16.71 9.53
C GLU A 66 15.45 15.88 10.40
N GLU A 67 14.33 16.46 10.84
CA GLU A 67 13.29 15.81 11.63
C GLU A 67 12.19 15.15 10.77
N THR A 68 12.27 15.26 9.45
CA THR A 68 11.39 14.57 8.51
C THR A 68 11.91 13.12 8.32
N PRO A 69 11.14 12.10 8.70
CA PRO A 69 11.60 10.72 8.56
C PRO A 69 11.64 10.30 7.10
N VAL A 70 12.64 9.49 6.75
CA VAL A 70 12.81 8.92 5.39
C VAL A 70 12.64 7.41 5.45
N PHE A 71 11.77 6.87 4.59
CA PHE A 71 11.59 5.44 4.38
C PHE A 71 11.78 5.12 2.91
N ARG A 72 12.75 4.26 2.60
CA ARG A 72 13.01 3.85 1.22
C ARG A 72 13.58 2.45 1.11
N ASP A 73 13.58 1.90 -0.10
CA ASP A 73 14.27 0.64 -0.42
C ASP A 73 13.90 -0.53 0.51
N ILE A 74 12.60 -0.85 0.54
CA ILE A 74 12.03 -1.89 1.40
C ILE A 74 11.49 -3.01 0.51
N ARG A 75 11.91 -4.25 0.77
CA ARG A 75 11.51 -5.44 0.02
C ARG A 75 10.82 -6.43 0.95
N ILE A 76 9.60 -6.81 0.61
CA ILE A 76 8.81 -7.81 1.32
C ILE A 76 8.45 -8.91 0.33
N SER A 77 8.80 -10.15 0.65
CA SER A 77 8.56 -11.29 -0.25
C SER A 77 7.98 -12.50 0.48
N ASP A 78 7.23 -13.32 -0.23
CA ASP A 78 6.70 -14.60 0.25
C ASP A 78 5.92 -14.45 1.56
N VAL A 79 4.82 -13.71 1.50
CA VAL A 79 3.94 -13.46 2.67
C VAL A 79 2.61 -14.17 2.47
N VAL A 80 2.17 -14.91 3.48
CA VAL A 80 0.83 -15.51 3.54
C VAL A 80 0.13 -14.98 4.78
N CYS A 81 -1.02 -14.33 4.61
CA CYS A 81 -1.83 -13.82 5.70
C CYS A 81 -3.27 -14.34 5.65
N ALA A 82 -3.62 -15.21 6.60
CA ALA A 82 -4.96 -15.76 6.75
C ALA A 82 -5.75 -14.96 7.79
N GLY A 83 -6.36 -13.84 7.36
CA GLY A 83 -7.19 -12.98 8.19
C GLY A 83 -6.44 -11.77 8.73
N ALA A 84 -6.90 -10.58 8.31
CA ALA A 84 -6.51 -9.28 8.81
C ALA A 84 -7.66 -8.28 8.59
N GLU A 85 -7.66 -7.14 9.30
CA GLU A 85 -8.58 -6.04 8.99
C GLU A 85 -8.20 -5.35 7.68
N THR A 86 -6.90 -5.13 7.44
CA THR A 86 -6.40 -4.51 6.21
C THR A 86 -5.18 -5.27 5.69
N ALA A 87 -5.18 -5.58 4.39
CA ALA A 87 -4.09 -6.31 3.76
C ALA A 87 -2.77 -5.52 3.75
N LEU A 88 -2.82 -4.23 3.40
CA LEU A 88 -1.68 -3.33 3.46
C LEU A 88 -2.18 -1.91 3.69
N LEU A 89 -1.66 -1.26 4.73
CA LEU A 89 -1.85 0.17 4.94
C LEU A 89 -0.51 0.88 4.77
N LEU A 90 -0.45 1.86 3.88
CA LEU A 90 0.68 2.76 3.72
C LEU A 90 0.18 4.19 3.78
N SER A 91 0.59 4.92 4.82
CA SER A 91 0.28 6.34 5.03
C SER A 91 1.59 7.11 5.10
N GLY A 92 2.10 7.49 3.93
CA GLY A 92 3.34 8.26 3.74
C GLY A 92 3.13 9.76 3.92
N LEU A 93 4.22 10.53 3.95
CA LEU A 93 4.15 12.00 4.04
C LEU A 93 4.07 12.63 2.64
N PRO A 94 3.26 13.68 2.41
CA PRO A 94 3.21 14.38 1.13
C PRO A 94 4.58 14.94 0.68
N GLU A 95 5.33 15.56 1.61
CA GLU A 95 6.67 16.11 1.36
C GLU A 95 7.78 15.04 1.26
N MET A 96 7.55 13.87 1.86
CA MET A 96 8.51 12.76 1.88
C MET A 96 7.78 11.41 1.73
N PRO A 97 7.26 11.11 0.53
CA PRO A 97 6.59 9.85 0.25
C PRO A 97 7.52 8.65 0.51
N LEU A 98 6.95 7.51 0.90
CA LEU A 98 7.72 6.27 0.95
C LEU A 98 8.22 5.93 -0.46
N ASP A 99 9.52 5.73 -0.64
CA ASP A 99 10.13 5.53 -1.96
C ASP A 99 10.72 4.12 -2.15
N GLY A 100 10.22 3.34 -3.10
CA GLY A 100 10.81 2.02 -3.42
C GLY A 100 10.37 0.89 -2.49
N LEU A 101 9.07 0.77 -2.22
CA LEU A 101 8.49 -0.43 -1.61
C LEU A 101 8.22 -1.49 -2.69
N VAL A 102 8.80 -2.67 -2.52
CA VAL A 102 8.52 -3.84 -3.36
C VAL A 102 7.87 -4.93 -2.52
N ILE A 103 6.69 -5.39 -2.96
CA ILE A 103 6.00 -6.55 -2.39
C ILE A 103 5.84 -7.59 -3.49
N GLN A 104 6.37 -8.79 -3.27
CA GLN A 104 6.28 -9.89 -4.24
C GLN A 104 5.83 -11.19 -3.57
N GLY A 105 4.90 -11.93 -4.20
CA GLY A 105 4.43 -13.20 -3.65
C GLY A 105 3.62 -12.98 -2.37
N TYR A 106 2.48 -12.30 -2.48
CA TYR A 106 1.63 -11.95 -1.35
C TYR A 106 0.25 -12.59 -1.46
N THR A 107 -0.04 -13.58 -0.60
CA THR A 107 -1.37 -14.20 -0.50
C THR A 107 -2.08 -13.72 0.76
N VAL A 108 -3.26 -13.11 0.63
CA VAL A 108 -3.95 -12.52 1.79
C VAL A 108 -5.47 -12.65 1.74
N THR A 109 -6.06 -12.93 2.90
CA THR A 109 -7.49 -12.73 3.17
C THR A 109 -7.62 -11.60 4.20
N ALA A 110 -8.38 -10.56 3.89
CA ALA A 110 -8.58 -9.41 4.78
C ALA A 110 -9.97 -8.76 4.59
N HIS A 111 -10.39 -7.88 5.50
CA HIS A 111 -11.61 -7.09 5.27
C HIS A 111 -11.39 -6.05 4.18
N ASN A 112 -10.36 -5.23 4.35
CA ASN A 112 -9.94 -4.19 3.41
C ASN A 112 -8.73 -4.63 2.58
N GLY A 113 -8.68 -4.14 1.34
CA GLY A 113 -7.55 -4.35 0.42
C GLY A 113 -6.29 -3.56 0.74
N VAL A 114 -5.50 -3.31 -0.29
CA VAL A 114 -4.32 -2.44 -0.23
C VAL A 114 -4.77 -0.99 -0.24
N GLN A 115 -4.30 -0.22 0.74
CA GLN A 115 -4.54 1.22 0.84
C GLN A 115 -3.20 1.94 0.94
N CYS A 116 -2.82 2.66 -0.11
CA CYS A 116 -1.57 3.40 -0.17
C CYS A 116 -1.84 4.88 -0.41
N ALA A 117 -1.29 5.73 0.44
CA ALA A 117 -1.26 7.18 0.32
C ALA A 117 0.19 7.67 0.36
N HIS A 118 0.56 8.55 -0.57
CA HIS A 118 1.89 9.18 -0.61
C HIS A 118 3.03 8.17 -0.71
N ALA A 119 3.06 7.42 -1.82
CA ALA A 119 4.13 6.48 -2.15
C ALA A 119 4.74 6.78 -3.53
N LYS A 120 6.03 6.51 -3.69
CA LYS A 120 6.79 6.58 -4.93
C LYS A 120 7.42 5.23 -5.23
N HIS A 121 7.44 4.85 -6.51
CA HIS A 121 8.06 3.61 -6.98
C HIS A 121 7.58 2.37 -6.20
N LEU A 122 6.28 2.31 -5.91
CA LEU A 122 5.63 1.15 -5.31
C LEU A 122 5.50 0.04 -6.35
N ARG A 123 5.99 -1.15 -6.06
CA ARG A 123 5.80 -2.33 -6.92
C ARG A 123 5.10 -3.44 -6.14
N ILE A 124 3.97 -3.91 -6.65
CA ILE A 124 3.26 -5.08 -6.12
C ILE A 124 3.20 -6.11 -7.25
N ALA A 125 3.80 -7.26 -7.03
CA ALA A 125 3.86 -8.34 -8.00
C ALA A 125 3.38 -9.67 -7.39
N GLU A 126 2.69 -10.50 -8.17
CA GLU A 126 2.30 -11.85 -7.76
C GLU A 126 1.48 -11.83 -6.45
N MET A 127 0.39 -11.06 -6.45
CA MET A 127 -0.49 -10.91 -5.30
C MET A 127 -1.81 -11.62 -5.54
N THR A 128 -2.21 -12.50 -4.62
CA THR A 128 -3.54 -13.10 -4.59
C THR A 128 -4.27 -12.62 -3.35
N ALA A 129 -5.42 -11.98 -3.53
CA ALA A 129 -6.15 -11.39 -2.40
C ALA A 129 -7.65 -11.63 -2.46
N GLN A 130 -8.21 -11.96 -1.29
CA GLN A 130 -9.65 -12.07 -1.05
C GLN A 130 -10.05 -11.03 -0.01
N ILE A 131 -10.91 -10.09 -0.42
CA ILE A 131 -11.39 -9.04 0.48
C ILE A 131 -12.91 -8.92 0.51
N THR A 132 -13.43 -8.30 1.57
CA THR A 132 -14.88 -8.15 1.78
C THR A 132 -15.36 -6.70 1.70
N GLU A 133 -14.46 -5.71 1.65
CA GLU A 133 -14.81 -4.29 1.60
C GLU A 133 -13.97 -3.49 0.58
N GLY A 134 -14.63 -2.59 -0.15
CA GLY A 134 -13.97 -1.61 -1.02
C GLY A 134 -13.24 -2.18 -2.25
N PRO A 135 -12.36 -1.37 -2.88
CA PRO A 135 -11.53 -1.80 -4.01
C PRO A 135 -10.37 -2.67 -3.52
N LEU A 136 -9.85 -3.55 -4.39
CA LEU A 136 -8.71 -4.40 -4.02
C LEU A 136 -7.45 -3.58 -3.71
N ILE A 137 -7.19 -2.56 -4.53
CA ILE A 137 -6.05 -1.67 -4.39
C ILE A 137 -6.56 -0.24 -4.54
N HIS A 138 -6.27 0.59 -3.53
CA HIS A 138 -6.51 2.03 -3.57
C HIS A 138 -5.18 2.77 -3.48
N LEU A 139 -4.85 3.53 -4.53
CA LEU A 139 -3.67 4.38 -4.61
C LEU A 139 -4.08 5.85 -4.57
N HIS A 140 -3.59 6.58 -3.56
CA HIS A 140 -3.82 8.01 -3.38
C HIS A 140 -2.50 8.78 -3.41
N GLN A 141 -2.41 9.80 -4.27
CA GLN A 141 -1.18 10.60 -4.45
C GLN A 141 0.08 9.75 -4.65
N CYS A 142 -0.05 8.63 -5.38
CA CYS A 142 1.05 7.72 -5.64
C CYS A 142 1.68 8.00 -7.00
N LYS A 143 3.02 7.91 -7.09
CA LYS A 143 3.76 8.21 -8.32
C LYS A 143 4.63 7.00 -8.73
N GLY A 144 4.50 6.57 -9.98
CA GLY A 144 5.32 5.47 -10.53
C GLY A 144 4.99 4.10 -9.93
N ALA A 145 3.72 3.83 -9.60
CA ALA A 145 3.35 2.53 -9.05
C ALA A 145 3.21 1.48 -10.17
N GLU A 146 3.67 0.26 -9.92
CA GLU A 146 3.61 -0.87 -10.84
C GLU A 146 2.87 -2.04 -10.19
N LEU A 147 1.82 -2.53 -10.86
CA LEU A 147 1.02 -3.68 -10.47
C LEU A 147 1.14 -4.76 -11.55
N GLU A 148 1.49 -5.99 -11.13
CA GLU A 148 1.76 -7.12 -12.03
C GLU A 148 1.27 -8.44 -11.40
N ALA A 149 0.51 -9.22 -12.17
CA ALA A 149 0.00 -10.54 -11.74
C ALA A 149 -0.82 -10.42 -10.44
N ILE A 150 -1.85 -9.58 -10.49
CA ILE A 150 -2.78 -9.34 -9.38
C ILE A 150 -4.04 -10.18 -9.57
N GLU A 151 -4.23 -11.15 -8.67
CA GLU A 151 -5.38 -12.03 -8.63
C GLU A 151 -6.32 -11.65 -7.50
N GLY A 152 -7.55 -11.28 -7.86
CA GLY A 152 -8.57 -10.90 -6.92
C GLY A 152 -9.45 -9.80 -7.50
N VAL A 153 -10.47 -9.41 -6.75
CA VAL A 153 -11.32 -8.26 -7.06
C VAL A 153 -11.75 -7.63 -5.75
N GLY A 154 -11.94 -6.31 -5.75
CA GLY A 154 -12.55 -5.63 -4.62
C GLY A 154 -13.98 -6.11 -4.42
N ALA A 155 -14.48 -6.02 -3.19
CA ALA A 155 -15.87 -6.35 -2.90
C ALA A 155 -16.87 -5.43 -3.63
N ASP A 156 -16.41 -4.25 -4.05
CA ASP A 156 -17.16 -3.31 -4.90
C ASP A 156 -16.96 -3.54 -6.41
N GLY A 157 -16.30 -4.62 -6.80
CA GLY A 157 -16.01 -4.98 -8.21
C GLY A 157 -14.77 -4.29 -8.80
N ARG A 158 -14.09 -3.43 -8.05
CA ARG A 158 -12.91 -2.70 -8.55
C ARG A 158 -11.62 -3.39 -8.16
N LEU A 159 -10.77 -3.60 -9.15
CA LEU A 159 -9.38 -4.01 -8.91
C LEU A 159 -8.58 -2.83 -8.36
N LEU A 160 -8.67 -1.69 -9.03
CA LEU A 160 -7.82 -0.53 -8.75
C LEU A 160 -8.67 0.73 -8.68
N MET A 161 -8.45 1.52 -7.64
CA MET A 161 -8.92 2.89 -7.52
C MET A 161 -7.70 3.80 -7.42
N VAL A 162 -7.64 4.83 -8.26
CA VAL A 162 -6.58 5.86 -8.21
C VAL A 162 -7.21 7.21 -7.92
N THR A 163 -6.72 7.91 -6.89
CA THR A 163 -7.19 9.25 -6.51
C THR A 163 -6.03 10.19 -6.21
N GLY A 164 -6.32 11.48 -6.05
CA GLY A 164 -5.35 12.52 -5.73
C GLY A 164 -4.72 13.13 -6.98
N HIS A 165 -4.72 14.47 -7.01
CA HIS A 165 -4.26 15.27 -8.16
C HIS A 165 -2.76 15.12 -8.49
N GLU A 166 -1.99 14.62 -7.54
CA GLU A 166 -0.56 14.32 -7.69
C GLU A 166 -0.26 12.90 -8.17
N SER A 167 -1.26 12.02 -8.28
CA SER A 167 -1.06 10.67 -8.77
C SER A 167 -0.59 10.67 -10.23
N ALA A 168 0.45 9.89 -10.54
CA ALA A 168 1.06 9.89 -11.87
C ALA A 168 1.82 8.59 -12.19
N GLY A 169 1.83 8.17 -13.46
CA GLY A 169 2.66 7.06 -13.93
C GLY A 169 2.30 5.71 -13.30
N ILE A 170 1.01 5.44 -13.10
CA ILE A 170 0.52 4.16 -12.57
C ILE A 170 0.46 3.16 -13.71
N VAL A 171 1.15 2.03 -13.57
CA VAL A 171 1.16 0.94 -14.55
C VAL A 171 0.45 -0.26 -13.94
N CYS A 172 -0.55 -0.78 -14.65
CA CYS A 172 -1.25 -2.01 -14.29
C CYS A 172 -1.27 -2.92 -15.52
N ARG A 173 -0.75 -4.15 -15.40
CA ARG A 173 -0.61 -5.03 -16.57
C ARG A 173 -1.94 -5.64 -17.01
N GLU A 174 -2.12 -5.85 -18.32
CA GLU A 174 -3.39 -6.22 -18.96
C GLU A 174 -3.97 -7.55 -18.45
N SER A 175 -3.11 -8.53 -18.09
CA SER A 175 -3.55 -9.80 -17.50
C SER A 175 -4.36 -9.63 -16.21
N ASP A 176 -4.19 -8.50 -15.52
CA ASP A 176 -4.84 -8.23 -14.23
C ASP A 176 -6.22 -7.57 -14.41
N ALA A 177 -6.43 -6.89 -15.54
CA ALA A 177 -7.58 -6.03 -15.82
C ALA A 177 -8.62 -6.62 -16.79
N ASP A 178 -8.29 -7.71 -17.50
CA ASP A 178 -9.02 -8.09 -18.73
C ASP A 178 -9.90 -9.35 -18.63
N THR A 179 -10.11 -9.91 -17.43
CA THR A 179 -11.10 -10.97 -17.24
C THR A 179 -12.34 -10.42 -16.53
N GLU A 180 -13.43 -10.25 -17.29
CA GLU A 180 -14.79 -9.96 -16.81
C GLU A 180 -15.01 -8.64 -16.05
N GLY A 181 -14.55 -7.52 -16.61
CA GLY A 181 -15.04 -6.21 -16.15
C GLY A 181 -14.49 -5.75 -14.79
N ARG A 182 -13.28 -6.20 -14.42
CA ARG A 182 -12.54 -5.65 -13.27
C ARG A 182 -12.34 -4.14 -13.47
N GLN A 183 -13.10 -3.35 -12.72
CA GLN A 183 -13.17 -1.91 -12.97
C GLN A 183 -11.96 -1.22 -12.35
N ILE A 184 -11.11 -0.64 -13.20
CA ILE A 184 -10.19 0.39 -12.75
C ILE A 184 -10.95 1.71 -12.72
N SER A 185 -10.97 2.38 -11.56
CA SER A 185 -11.60 3.69 -11.38
C SER A 185 -10.55 4.75 -11.11
N VAL A 186 -10.74 5.94 -11.69
CA VAL A 186 -9.85 7.08 -11.53
C VAL A 186 -10.68 8.27 -11.04
N GLY A 187 -10.24 8.90 -9.96
CA GLY A 187 -10.89 10.08 -9.39
C GLY A 187 -10.89 11.27 -10.37
N PRO A 188 -11.91 12.14 -10.34
CA PRO A 188 -12.02 13.28 -11.25
C PRO A 188 -10.86 14.29 -11.13
N GLU A 189 -10.18 14.32 -10.00
CA GLU A 189 -9.03 15.17 -9.71
C GLU A 189 -7.72 14.69 -10.34
N VAL A 190 -7.66 13.44 -10.77
CA VAL A 190 -6.45 12.82 -11.34
C VAL A 190 -6.29 13.28 -12.80
N ARG A 191 -5.07 13.67 -13.17
CA ARG A 191 -4.79 14.14 -14.54
C ARG A 191 -5.02 13.05 -15.58
N SER A 192 -5.39 13.44 -16.80
CA SER A 192 -5.51 12.52 -17.94
C SER A 192 -4.16 11.85 -18.24
N GLY A 193 -4.18 10.55 -18.58
CA GLY A 193 -2.97 9.79 -18.93
C GLY A 193 -2.15 9.28 -17.74
N VAL A 194 -2.69 9.36 -16.52
CA VAL A 194 -2.02 8.86 -15.29
C VAL A 194 -1.86 7.34 -15.27
N MET A 195 -2.77 6.61 -15.93
CA MET A 195 -2.70 5.17 -16.03
C MET A 195 -2.18 4.70 -17.38
N ILE A 196 -1.26 3.74 -17.33
CA ILE A 196 -0.78 3.01 -18.49
C ILE A 196 -1.16 1.55 -18.29
N ARG A 197 -2.00 1.02 -19.18
CA ARG A 197 -2.26 -0.42 -19.28
C ARG A 197 -1.20 -1.02 -20.21
N ARG A 198 -0.57 -2.14 -19.81
CA ARG A 198 0.54 -2.76 -20.57
C ARG A 198 0.49 -4.27 -20.57
#